data_AF-T2PIK7-F1
#
_entry.id   AF-T2PIK7-F1
#
_cell.length_a   1.000
_cell.length_b   1.000
_cell.length_c   1.000
_cell.angle_alpha   90.00
_cell.angle_beta   90.00
_cell.angle_gamma   90.00
#
_symmetry.space_group_name_H-M   'P 1'
#
loop_
_entity.id
_entity.type
_entity.pdbx_description
1 polymer ?
#
loop_
_entity_poly.entity_id
_entity_poly.type
_entity_poly.pdbx_seq_one_letter_code
_entity_poly.pdbx_strand_id
1 'polypeptide(L)'
;VAIENARRGRGRGYEFLDSWGLTTVESLLDIAQCDKILHDSCDSCDGAVAGSCAQMQVFASGGVRTPLDVVRALKLGASAVGVAGEFLHTLTCGGQDALVEQIEDWKTQIRAIMALLGCKNVADLRQNSRILIDGKPCAL
;
A
#
# COMPACT_ATOMS: atom_id res chain seq x y z
N VAL A 1 1.39 -16.10 9.91
CA VAL A 1 1.71 -17.22 10.84
C VAL A 1 2.73 -18.22 10.26
N ALA A 2 2.88 -18.28 8.92
CA ALA A 2 3.81 -19.19 8.23
C ALA A 2 5.25 -19.24 8.77
N ILE A 3 5.90 -18.11 9.12
CA ILE A 3 7.25 -18.11 9.70
C ILE A 3 7.30 -18.88 11.03
N GLU A 4 6.29 -18.68 11.88
CA GLU A 4 6.21 -19.37 13.16
C GLU A 4 5.87 -20.85 12.99
N ASN A 5 5.02 -21.19 12.02
CA ASN A 5 4.77 -22.59 11.65
C ASN A 5 6.04 -23.28 11.14
N ALA A 6 6.84 -22.61 10.31
CA ALA A 6 8.13 -23.12 9.86
C ALA A 6 9.11 -23.34 11.04
N ARG A 7 9.15 -22.40 12.00
CA ARG A 7 10.00 -22.51 13.20
C ARG A 7 9.60 -23.69 14.11
N ARG A 8 8.31 -24.00 14.22
CA ARG A 8 7.80 -25.12 15.05
C ARG A 8 8.01 -26.50 14.42
N GLY A 9 8.29 -26.56 13.12
CA GLY A 9 8.32 -27.77 12.32
C GLY A 9 6.94 -28.11 11.76
N ARG A 10 6.88 -28.56 10.50
CA ARG A 10 5.64 -28.96 9.81
C ARG A 10 5.00 -30.17 10.51
N GLY A 11 3.67 -30.26 10.47
CA GLY A 11 2.90 -31.39 11.01
C GLY A 11 2.38 -31.20 12.44
N ARG A 12 2.45 -29.99 13.00
CA ARG A 12 1.87 -29.68 14.33
C ARG A 12 0.40 -29.27 14.29
N GLY A 13 -0.24 -29.31 13.12
CA GLY A 13 -1.69 -29.07 12.97
C GLY A 13 -2.08 -27.59 12.94
N TYR A 14 -1.15 -26.66 12.74
CA TYR A 14 -1.42 -25.22 12.61
C TYR A 14 -1.42 -24.72 11.15
N GLU A 15 -1.33 -25.62 10.18
CA GLU A 15 -1.32 -25.32 8.74
C GLU A 15 -2.61 -24.61 8.29
N PHE A 16 -3.74 -24.84 8.99
CA PHE A 16 -5.00 -24.14 8.73
C PHE A 16 -4.91 -22.61 8.94
N LEU A 17 -3.85 -22.11 9.60
CA LEU A 17 -3.57 -20.68 9.79
C LEU A 17 -2.56 -20.11 8.79
N ASP A 18 -2.10 -20.87 7.81
CA ASP A 18 -1.05 -20.40 6.89
C ASP A 18 -1.47 -19.16 6.10
N SER A 19 -2.75 -19.07 5.73
CA SER A 19 -3.35 -17.93 5.04
C SER A 19 -4.17 -17.03 5.96
N TRP A 20 -3.86 -17.00 7.26
CA TRP A 20 -4.56 -16.16 8.21
C TRP A 20 -4.32 -14.66 7.96
N GLY A 21 -5.40 -13.87 7.97
CA GLY A 21 -5.41 -12.42 7.84
C GLY A 21 -6.00 -11.94 6.51
N LEU A 22 -6.13 -10.62 6.37
CA LEU A 22 -6.48 -9.98 5.11
C LEU A 22 -5.21 -9.74 4.28
N THR A 23 -5.35 -9.76 2.96
CA THR A 23 -4.33 -9.25 2.05
C THR A 23 -4.22 -7.73 2.17
N THR A 24 -3.08 -7.17 1.77
CA THR A 24 -2.87 -5.71 1.78
C THR A 24 -3.93 -4.95 0.98
N VAL A 25 -4.38 -5.52 -0.15
CA VAL A 25 -5.45 -4.90 -0.96
C VAL A 25 -6.79 -4.95 -0.23
N GLU A 26 -7.16 -6.09 0.36
CA GLU A 26 -8.39 -6.19 1.16
C GLU A 26 -8.38 -5.23 2.35
N SER A 27 -7.26 -5.14 3.09
CA SER A 27 -7.13 -4.19 4.21
C SER A 27 -7.26 -2.74 3.75
N LEU A 28 -6.70 -2.38 2.60
CA LEU A 28 -6.84 -1.03 2.06
C LEU A 28 -8.28 -0.74 1.61
N LEU A 29 -8.95 -1.70 0.97
CA LEU A 29 -10.35 -1.57 0.59
C LEU A 29 -11.28 -1.44 1.80
N ASP A 30 -11.01 -2.20 2.86
CA ASP A 30 -11.77 -2.17 4.11
C ASP A 30 -11.64 -0.81 4.83
N ILE A 31 -10.41 -0.30 4.94
CA ILE A 31 -10.14 1.03 5.50
C ILE A 31 -10.71 2.14 4.62
N ALA A 32 -10.68 1.99 3.30
CA ALA A 32 -11.22 2.98 2.38
C ALA A 32 -12.76 3.12 2.46
N GLN A 33 -13.47 2.15 3.05
CA GLN A 33 -14.92 2.27 3.30
C GLN A 33 -15.24 3.05 4.58
N CYS A 34 -14.24 3.42 5.38
CA CYS A 34 -14.45 4.22 6.57
C CYS A 34 -14.51 5.70 6.23
N ASP A 35 -15.73 6.25 6.09
CA ASP A 35 -15.98 7.68 5.79
C ASP A 35 -15.20 8.66 6.70
N LYS A 36 -14.99 8.31 7.96
CA LYS A 36 -14.23 9.14 8.93
C LYS A 36 -12.72 9.21 8.68
N ILE A 37 -12.18 8.29 7.87
CA ILE A 37 -10.75 8.21 7.54
C ILE A 37 -10.45 9.01 6.27
N LEU A 38 -11.40 9.09 5.34
CA LEU A 38 -11.24 9.69 4.02
C LEU A 38 -11.86 11.09 3.85
N HIS A 39 -12.92 11.44 4.59
CA HIS A 39 -13.60 12.73 4.44
C HIS A 39 -13.17 13.78 5.48
N ASP A 40 -12.78 14.95 4.97
CA ASP A 40 -12.87 16.23 5.67
C ASP A 40 -14.33 16.46 6.08
N SER A 41 -14.70 16.25 7.34
CA SER A 41 -15.92 16.86 7.87
C SER A 41 -15.68 17.38 9.28
N CYS A 42 -15.11 18.59 9.36
CA CYS A 42 -15.38 19.50 10.46
C CYS A 42 -16.53 20.43 10.06
N ASP A 43 -17.75 19.92 10.00
CA ASP A 43 -18.93 20.78 9.82
C ASP A 43 -19.38 21.45 11.14
N SER A 44 -18.56 21.38 12.20
CA SER A 44 -18.85 22.00 13.50
C SER A 44 -17.58 22.26 14.31
N CYS A 45 -16.81 23.28 13.91
CA CYS A 45 -15.89 23.95 14.82
C CYS A 45 -16.39 25.38 15.08
N ASP A 46 -17.38 25.48 15.97
CA ASP A 46 -17.69 26.73 16.65
C ASP A 46 -16.52 27.06 17.59
N GLY A 47 -15.67 28.01 17.20
CA GLY A 47 -14.71 28.64 18.11
C GLY A 47 -13.27 28.11 18.03
N ALA A 48 -12.47 28.82 17.23
CA ALA A 48 -11.10 29.23 17.53
C ALA A 48 -10.19 28.28 18.36
N VAL A 49 -9.73 27.20 17.73
CA VAL A 49 -8.31 26.79 17.77
C VAL A 49 -7.96 26.23 16.38
N ALA A 50 -7.09 26.91 15.63
CA ALA A 50 -6.61 26.49 14.32
C ALA A 50 -5.70 25.25 14.46
N GLY A 51 -6.30 24.09 14.69
CA GLY A 51 -5.65 22.77 14.68
C GLY A 51 -6.34 21.91 13.63
N SER A 52 -5.73 21.86 12.44
CA SER A 52 -6.11 21.02 11.29
C SER A 52 -6.72 19.68 11.71
N CYS A 53 -7.92 19.38 11.19
CA CYS A 53 -8.42 18.01 11.12
C CYS A 53 -7.48 17.22 10.21
N ALA A 54 -6.42 16.66 10.77
CA ALA A 54 -5.44 15.92 10.00
C ALA A 54 -6.08 14.60 9.53
N GLN A 55 -6.15 14.41 8.21
CA GLN A 55 -6.51 13.12 7.63
C GLN A 55 -5.60 12.02 8.18
N MET A 56 -6.19 10.87 8.54
CA MET A 56 -5.44 9.74 9.06
C MET A 56 -4.47 9.22 7.98
N GLN A 57 -3.18 9.13 8.32
CA GLN A 57 -2.19 8.58 7.41
C GLN A 57 -2.21 7.06 7.47
N VAL A 58 -2.50 6.44 6.33
CA VAL A 58 -2.49 4.98 6.17
C VAL A 58 -1.20 4.56 5.47
N PHE A 59 -0.44 3.62 6.04
CA PHE A 59 0.74 3.05 5.40
C PHE A 59 0.47 1.61 4.99
N ALA A 60 0.70 1.29 3.72
CA ALA A 60 0.54 -0.06 3.20
C ALA A 60 1.86 -0.81 3.27
N SER A 61 1.82 -2.10 3.59
CA SER A 61 2.97 -2.99 3.49
C SER A 61 2.52 -4.44 3.35
N GLY A 62 3.48 -5.35 3.12
CA GLY A 62 3.22 -6.78 2.91
C GLY A 62 3.00 -7.12 1.43
N GLY A 63 3.76 -8.08 0.91
CA GLY A 63 3.58 -8.59 -0.46
C GLY A 63 3.88 -7.64 -1.62
N VAL A 64 4.45 -6.46 -1.36
CA VAL A 64 4.85 -5.48 -2.39
C VAL A 64 6.11 -5.99 -3.10
N ARG A 65 5.98 -6.27 -4.41
CA ARG A 65 7.04 -6.90 -5.21
C ARG A 65 7.45 -6.07 -6.43
N THR A 66 6.60 -5.12 -6.83
CA THR A 66 6.81 -4.33 -8.03
C THR A 66 6.45 -2.86 -7.79
N PRO A 67 6.99 -1.93 -8.59
CA PRO A 67 6.58 -0.53 -8.51
C PRO A 67 5.10 -0.32 -8.88
N LEU A 68 4.48 -1.21 -9.66
CA LEU A 68 3.04 -1.16 -9.90
C LEU A 68 2.22 -1.47 -8.63
N ASP A 69 2.69 -2.36 -7.77
CA ASP A 69 2.03 -2.63 -6.48
C ASP A 69 2.06 -1.40 -5.58
N VAL A 70 3.16 -0.62 -5.62
CA VAL A 70 3.26 0.67 -4.92
C VAL A 70 2.20 1.64 -5.44
N VAL A 71 2.10 1.83 -6.77
CA VAL A 71 1.11 2.73 -7.37
C VAL A 71 -0.32 2.29 -7.04
N ARG A 72 -0.61 0.98 -7.08
CA ARG A 72 -1.92 0.44 -6.69
C ARG A 72 -2.27 0.76 -5.24
N ALA A 73 -1.35 0.54 -4.31
CA ALA A 73 -1.58 0.83 -2.89
C ALA A 73 -1.78 2.34 -2.65
N LEU A 74 -1.02 3.20 -3.32
CA LEU A 74 -1.19 4.66 -3.25
C LEU A 74 -2.57 5.11 -3.76
N LYS A 75 -3.03 4.54 -4.88
CA LYS A 75 -4.38 4.77 -5.40
C LYS A 75 -5.45 4.28 -4.42
N LEU A 76 -5.26 3.12 -3.79
CA LEU A 76 -6.18 2.59 -2.78
C LEU A 76 -6.19 3.38 -1.45
N GLY A 77 -5.51 4.52 -1.37
CA GLY A 77 -5.57 5.43 -0.22
C GLY A 77 -4.35 5.41 0.69
N ALA A 78 -3.36 4.55 0.43
CA ALA A 78 -2.12 4.56 1.21
C ALA A 78 -1.34 5.88 1.00
N SER A 79 -0.85 6.47 2.08
CA SER A 79 0.04 7.64 2.08
C SER A 79 1.49 7.29 1.78
N ALA A 80 1.92 6.08 2.13
CA ALA A 80 3.22 5.51 1.78
C ALA A 80 3.14 3.99 1.72
N VAL A 81 4.12 3.37 1.06
CA VAL A 81 4.18 1.91 0.85
C VAL A 81 5.53 1.38 1.31
N GLY A 82 5.53 0.46 2.26
CA GLY A 82 6.71 -0.23 2.78
C GLY A 82 7.02 -1.51 2.02
N VAL A 83 8.30 -1.73 1.74
CA VAL A 83 8.83 -2.91 1.03
C VAL A 83 9.87 -3.58 1.91
N ALA A 84 9.75 -4.89 2.12
CA ALA A 84 10.63 -5.65 3.01
C ALA A 84 11.28 -6.84 2.28
N GLY A 85 10.55 -7.93 2.06
CA GLY A 85 11.09 -9.18 1.52
C GLY A 85 11.80 -9.03 0.18
N GLU A 86 11.26 -8.21 -0.72
CA GLU A 86 11.85 -7.94 -2.04
C GLU A 86 13.23 -7.27 -1.92
N PHE A 87 13.32 -6.17 -1.18
CA PHE A 87 14.59 -5.46 -0.97
C PHE A 87 15.60 -6.28 -0.17
N LEU A 88 15.15 -7.04 0.82
CA LEU A 88 16.01 -7.96 1.56
C LEU A 88 16.57 -9.06 0.65
N HIS A 89 15.76 -9.61 -0.25
CA HIS A 89 16.19 -10.60 -1.22
C HIS A 89 17.26 -10.04 -2.15
N THR A 90 17.02 -8.87 -2.76
CA THR A 90 18.01 -8.19 -3.62
C THR A 90 19.31 -7.91 -2.87
N LEU A 91 19.23 -7.38 -1.64
CA LEU A 91 20.41 -7.13 -0.82
C LEU A 91 21.20 -8.42 -0.53
N THR A 92 20.51 -9.51 -0.23
CA THR A 92 21.13 -10.79 0.12
C THR A 92 21.80 -11.45 -1.09
N CYS A 93 21.21 -11.33 -2.28
CA CYS A 93 21.70 -11.98 -3.50
C CYS A 93 22.69 -11.12 -4.30
N GLY A 94 22.52 -9.80 -4.31
CA GLY A 94 23.28 -8.87 -5.15
C GLY A 94 24.06 -7.80 -4.38
N GLY A 95 23.93 -7.73 -3.06
CA GLY A 95 24.62 -6.76 -2.22
C GLY A 95 23.98 -5.36 -2.26
N GLN A 96 24.67 -4.40 -1.63
CA GLN A 96 24.16 -3.04 -1.43
C GLN A 96 23.97 -2.29 -2.75
N ASP A 97 24.92 -2.41 -3.69
CA ASP A 97 24.86 -1.68 -4.95
C ASP A 97 23.65 -2.10 -5.78
N ALA A 98 23.36 -3.41 -5.85
CA ALA A 98 22.17 -3.92 -6.52
C ALA A 98 20.86 -3.42 -5.87
N LEU A 99 20.83 -3.30 -4.54
CA LEU A 99 19.66 -2.74 -3.84
C LEU A 99 19.47 -1.25 -4.16
N VAL A 100 20.55 -0.47 -4.16
CA VAL A 100 20.50 0.96 -4.51
C VAL A 100 20.00 1.14 -5.95
N GLU A 101 20.54 0.36 -6.89
CA GLU A 101 20.10 0.35 -8.28
C GLU A 101 18.61 0.03 -8.40
N GLN A 102 18.14 -1.05 -7.75
CA GLN A 102 16.73 -1.43 -7.75
C GLN A 102 15.82 -0.30 -7.21
N ILE A 103 16.22 0.38 -6.13
CA ILE A 103 15.43 1.47 -5.54
C ILE A 103 15.36 2.67 -6.50
N GLU A 104 16.45 3.05 -7.15
CA GLU A 104 16.47 4.15 -8.12
C GLU A 104 15.65 3.82 -9.37
N ASP A 105 15.72 2.58 -9.85
CA ASP A 105 14.88 2.07 -10.93
C ASP A 105 13.40 2.14 -10.56
N TRP A 106 13.03 1.71 -9.36
CA TRP A 106 11.64 1.77 -8.89
C TRP A 106 11.13 3.21 -8.83
N LYS A 107 11.93 4.16 -8.34
CA LYS A 107 11.56 5.59 -8.36
C LYS A 107 11.26 6.07 -9.78
N THR A 108 12.06 5.67 -10.76
CA THR A 108 11.88 6.02 -12.17
C THR A 108 10.64 5.36 -12.77
N GLN A 109 10.44 4.07 -12.51
CA GLN A 109 9.29 3.29 -12.99
C GLN A 109 7.97 3.78 -12.39
N ILE A 110 7.93 4.14 -11.10
CA ILE A 110 6.76 4.74 -10.46
C ILE A 110 6.37 6.04 -11.17
N ARG A 111 7.34 6.93 -11.41
CA ARG A 111 7.09 8.18 -12.16
C ARG A 111 6.57 7.90 -13.57
N ALA A 112 7.13 6.90 -14.26
CA ALA A 112 6.67 6.51 -15.59
C ALA A 112 5.22 6.00 -15.57
N ILE A 113 4.86 5.15 -14.61
CA ILE A 113 3.48 4.65 -14.44
C ILE A 113 2.53 5.81 -14.15
N MET A 114 2.89 6.73 -13.25
CA MET A 114 2.08 7.90 -12.95
C MET A 114 1.89 8.79 -14.19
N ALA A 115 2.94 8.99 -15.00
CA ALA A 115 2.86 9.74 -16.25
C ALA A 115 1.93 9.07 -17.28
N LEU A 116 1.99 7.74 -17.42
CA LEU A 116 1.08 6.97 -18.29
C LEU A 116 -0.39 7.08 -17.83
N LEU A 117 -0.62 7.22 -16.53
CA LEU A 117 -1.94 7.47 -15.95
C LEU A 117 -2.35 8.95 -16.01
N GLY A 118 -1.51 9.84 -16.55
CA GLY A 118 -1.78 11.28 -16.60
C GLY A 118 -1.74 11.98 -15.25
N CYS A 119 -1.16 11.34 -14.22
CA CYS A 119 -1.18 11.81 -12.84
C CYS A 119 0.15 12.48 -12.45
N LYS A 120 0.09 13.74 -11.99
CA LYS A 120 1.29 14.52 -11.63
C LYS A 120 1.76 14.29 -10.19
N ASN A 121 0.87 13.83 -9.32
CA ASN A 121 1.14 13.58 -7.91
C ASN A 121 0.18 12.51 -7.35
N VAL A 122 0.37 12.12 -6.09
CA VAL A 122 -0.43 11.05 -5.47
C VAL A 122 -1.90 11.47 -5.26
N ALA A 123 -2.18 12.74 -4.99
CA ALA A 123 -3.56 13.22 -4.85
C ALA A 123 -4.31 13.11 -6.19
N ASP A 124 -3.63 13.49 -7.29
CA ASP A 124 -4.11 13.35 -8.66
C ASP A 124 -4.36 11.88 -9.02
N LEU A 125 -3.42 10.99 -8.67
CA LEU A 125 -3.60 9.54 -8.83
C LEU A 125 -4.89 9.05 -8.17
N ARG A 126 -5.17 9.47 -6.93
CA ARG A 126 -6.37 9.08 -6.19
C ARG A 126 -7.65 9.58 -6.84
N GLN A 127 -7.67 10.77 -7.43
CA GLN A 127 -8.88 11.35 -8.00
C GLN A 127 -9.13 10.94 -9.46
N ASN A 128 -8.06 10.80 -10.26
CA ASN A 128 -8.16 10.75 -11.72
C ASN A 128 -7.82 9.40 -12.35
N SER A 129 -7.59 8.36 -11.54
CA SER A 129 -7.42 6.99 -12.03
C SER A 129 -8.57 6.08 -11.61
N ARG A 130 -8.89 5.09 -12.46
CA ARG A 130 -9.93 4.08 -12.20
C ARG A 130 -9.31 2.74 -11.79
N ILE A 131 -9.93 2.08 -10.84
CA ILE A 131 -9.59 0.71 -10.44
C ILE A 131 -10.65 -0.23 -11.02
N LEU A 132 -10.18 -1.31 -11.63
CA LEU A 132 -11.02 -2.44 -12.01
C LEU A 132 -10.66 -3.64 -11.13
N ILE A 133 -11.65 -4.20 -10.44
CA ILE A 133 -11.53 -5.45 -9.69
C ILE A 133 -12.37 -6.48 -10.43
N ASP A 134 -11.74 -7.58 -10.88
CA ASP A 134 -12.36 -8.61 -11.72
C ASP A 134 -13.12 -8.04 -12.93
N GLY A 135 -12.53 -7.02 -13.56
CA GLY A 135 -13.08 -6.33 -14.72
C GLY A 135 -14.21 -5.34 -14.43
N LYS A 136 -14.61 -5.16 -13.17
CA LYS A 136 -15.70 -4.24 -12.77
C LYS A 136 -15.14 -2.96 -12.17
N PRO A 137 -15.71 -1.78 -12.49
CA PRO A 137 -15.35 -0.53 -11.82
C PRO A 137 -15.54 -0.63 -10.31
N CYS A 138 -14.52 -0.24 -9.56
CA CYS A 138 -14.58 -0.07 -8.12
C CYS A 138 -14.65 1.43 -7.81
N ALA A 139 -15.67 1.86 -7.07
CA ALA A 139 -15.82 3.23 -6.61
C ALA A 139 -15.12 3.37 -5.25
N LEU A 140 -13.94 3.97 -5.28
CA LEU A 140 -13.14 4.41 -4.13
C LEU A 140 -12.68 5.83 -4.38
#